data_AF-A0A2N6FEY9-F1
#
_entry.id   AF-A0A2N6FEY9-F1
#
_cell.length_a   1.000
_cell.length_b   1.000
_cell.length_c   1.000
_cell.angle_alpha   90.00
_cell.angle_beta   90.00
_cell.angle_gamma   90.00
#
_symmetry.space_group_name_H-M   'P 1'
#
loop_
_entity.id
_entity.type
_entity.pdbx_description
1 polymer ?
#
loop_
_entity_poly.entity_id
_entity_poly.type
_entity_poly.pdbx_seq_one_letter_code
_entity_poly.pdbx_strand_id
1 'polypeptide(L)'
;MIGAFEILLVILLYSGIWLVPVTINNRRRKHGLPPYWSYFSVSIVLEISLVYAILYCSKLLKIDAWGLYLAPVIAAMGAGWFYVFMAQRADKKIT
;
A
#
# COMPACT_ATOMS: atom_id res chain seq x y z
N MET A 1 -7.36 9.09 -23.82
CA MET A 1 -6.55 10.01 -23.00
C MET A 1 -7.01 9.85 -21.57
N ILE A 2 -6.12 9.53 -20.65
CA ILE A 2 -6.43 9.55 -19.21
C ILE A 2 -6.58 11.03 -18.85
N GLY A 3 -7.78 11.47 -18.48
CA GLY A 3 -8.01 12.86 -18.12
C GLY A 3 -7.26 13.24 -16.84
N ALA A 4 -7.04 14.53 -16.65
CA ALA A 4 -6.40 15.06 -15.44
C ALA A 4 -7.16 14.64 -14.16
N PHE A 5 -8.46 14.39 -14.26
CA PHE A 5 -9.33 13.96 -13.17
C PHE A 5 -8.99 12.54 -12.67
N GLU A 6 -8.79 11.59 -13.58
CA GLU A 6 -8.45 10.21 -13.25
C GLU A 6 -7.08 10.10 -12.59
N ILE A 7 -6.10 10.90 -13.05
CA ILE A 7 -4.78 11.00 -12.42
C ILE A 7 -4.91 11.55 -10.99
N LEU A 8 -5.70 12.61 -10.81
CA LEU A 8 -5.94 13.22 -9.50
C LEU A 8 -6.60 12.22 -8.53
N LEU A 9 -7.57 11.44 -9.03
CA LEU A 9 -8.28 10.42 -8.26
C LEU A 9 -7.34 9.30 -7.82
N VAL A 10 -6.45 8.84 -8.71
CA VAL A 10 -5.43 7.84 -8.39
C VAL A 10 -4.48 8.36 -7.31
N ILE A 11 -4.00 9.60 -7.42
CA ILE A 11 -3.14 10.21 -6.40
C ILE A 11 -3.86 10.31 -5.05
N LEU A 12 -5.13 10.72 -5.03
CA LEU A 12 -5.94 10.82 -3.81
C LEU A 12 -6.16 9.44 -3.15
N LEU A 13 -6.50 8.42 -3.93
CA LEU A 13 -6.64 7.06 -3.44
C LEU A 13 -5.31 6.52 -2.90
N TYR A 14 -4.23 6.75 -3.63
CA TYR A 14 -2.89 6.30 -3.26
C TYR A 14 -2.40 6.95 -1.97
N SER A 15 -2.59 8.25 -1.83
CA SER A 15 -2.23 9.01 -0.63
C SER A 15 -3.08 8.62 0.59
N GLY A 16 -4.36 8.26 0.38
CA GLY A 16 -5.23 7.75 1.45
C GLY A 16 -4.78 6.39 2.02
N ILE A 17 -4.27 5.49 1.18
CA ILE A 17 -3.85 4.15 1.62
C ILE A 17 -2.61 4.21 2.51
N TRP A 18 -1.67 5.09 2.20
CA TRP A 18 -0.44 5.28 2.97
C TRP A 18 -0.62 6.15 4.23
N LEU A 19 -1.78 6.81 4.38
CA LEU A 19 -2.10 7.63 5.54
C LEU A 19 -2.15 6.80 6.83
N VAL A 20 -2.62 5.55 6.76
CA VAL A 20 -2.70 4.65 7.92
C VAL A 20 -1.30 4.23 8.42
N PRO A 21 -0.40 3.67 7.59
CA PRO A 21 0.98 3.39 8.00
C PRO A 21 1.73 4.60 8.57
N VAL A 22 1.58 5.77 7.94
CA VAL A 22 2.19 7.02 8.39
C VAL A 22 1.67 7.43 9.76
N THR A 23 0.35 7.32 9.98
CA THR A 23 -0.27 7.64 11.27
C THR A 23 0.25 6.74 12.39
N ILE A 24 0.42 5.44 12.13
CA ILE A 24 0.98 4.48 13.10
C ILE A 24 2.42 4.87 13.48
N ASN A 25 3.27 5.18 12.50
CA ASN A 25 4.65 5.61 12.75
C ASN A 25 4.73 6.93 13.53
N ASN A 26 3.89 7.90 13.17
CA ASN A 26 3.82 9.17 13.89
C ASN A 26 3.37 8.98 15.34
N ARG A 27 2.38 8.10 15.59
CA ARG A 27 1.95 7.77 16.95
C ARG A 27 3.07 7.12 17.76
N ARG A 28 3.79 6.15 17.20
CA ARG A 28 4.94 5.52 17.88
C ARG A 28 6.03 6.50 18.26
N ARG A 29 6.40 7.40 17.33
CA ARG A 29 7.38 8.47 17.61
C ARG A 29 6.95 9.34 18.78
N LYS A 30 5.66 9.72 18.86
CA LYS A 30 5.12 10.48 19.99
C LYS A 30 5.21 9.74 21.33
N HIS A 31 5.22 8.41 21.32
CA HIS A 31 5.40 7.57 22.50
C HIS A 31 6.85 7.15 22.75
N GLY A 32 7.83 7.73 22.05
CA GLY A 32 9.25 7.38 22.19
C GLY A 32 9.62 5.99 21.67
N LEU A 33 8.72 5.31 20.98
CA LEU A 33 8.96 3.98 20.41
C LEU A 33 9.56 4.10 19.01
N PRO A 34 10.47 3.18 18.63
CA PRO A 34 11.05 3.19 17.29
C PRO A 34 9.96 2.93 16.25
N PRO A 35 9.90 3.73 15.17
CA PRO A 35 8.97 3.51 14.05
C PRO A 35 9.28 2.23 13.28
N TYR A 36 8.26 1.69 12.61
CA TYR A 36 8.30 0.43 11.88
C TYR A 36 8.82 0.60 10.45
N TRP A 37 9.98 1.25 10.27
CA TRP A 37 10.53 1.55 8.94
C TRP A 37 10.84 0.31 8.10
N SER A 38 11.26 -0.79 8.73
CA SER A 38 11.53 -2.05 8.04
C SER A 38 10.24 -2.62 7.44
N TYR A 39 9.16 -2.71 8.23
CA TYR A 39 7.86 -3.17 7.74
C TYR A 39 7.28 -2.22 6.68
N PHE A 40 7.49 -0.91 6.83
CA PHE A 40 7.07 0.08 5.83
C PHE A 40 7.77 -0.16 4.49
N SER A 41 9.08 -0.36 4.50
CA SER A 41 9.88 -0.61 3.30
C SER A 41 9.47 -1.92 2.62
N VAL A 42 9.26 -2.99 3.40
CA VAL A 42 8.77 -4.27 2.88
C VAL A 42 7.38 -4.13 2.27
N SER A 43 6.48 -3.35 2.87
CA SER A 43 5.17 -3.06 2.29
C SER A 43 5.26 -2.33 0.95
N ILE A 44 6.16 -1.36 0.78
CA ILE A 44 6.36 -0.69 -0.52
C ILE A 44 6.81 -1.69 -1.57
N VAL A 45 7.78 -2.55 -1.24
CA VAL A 45 8.28 -3.58 -2.17
C VAL A 45 7.18 -4.58 -2.52
N LEU A 46 6.38 -4.99 -1.53
CA LEU A 46 5.23 -5.87 -1.72
C LEU A 46 4.20 -5.23 -2.65
N GLU A 47 3.91 -3.95 -2.46
CA GLU A 47 2.99 -3.21 -3.31
C GLU A 47 3.46 -3.19 -4.76
N ILE A 48 4.69 -2.78 -5.02
CA ILE A 48 5.26 -2.75 -6.38
C ILE A 48 5.21 -4.13 -7.03
N SER A 49 5.53 -5.17 -6.26
CA SER A 49 5.49 -6.57 -6.72
C SER A 49 4.07 -7.01 -7.06
N LEU A 50 3.08 -6.65 -6.25
CA LEU A 50 1.66 -6.95 -6.49
C LEU A 50 1.12 -6.18 -7.69
N VAL A 51 1.47 -4.90 -7.85
CA VAL A 51 1.11 -4.12 -9.05
C VAL A 51 1.65 -4.81 -10.29
N TYR A 52 2.95 -5.16 -10.29
CA TYR A 52 3.56 -5.83 -11.42
C TYR A 52 2.89 -7.18 -11.73
N ALA A 53 2.61 -7.98 -10.70
CA ALA A 53 1.93 -9.27 -10.85
C ALA A 53 0.52 -9.11 -11.43
N ILE A 54 -0.27 -8.15 -10.95
CA ILE A 54 -1.63 -7.91 -11.45
C ILE A 54 -1.57 -7.42 -12.90
N LEU A 55 -0.68 -6.49 -13.24
CA LEU A 55 -0.51 -6.01 -14.62
C LEU A 55 -0.09 -7.13 -15.57
N TYR A 56 0.83 -7.99 -15.14
CA TYR A 56 1.26 -9.15 -15.92
C TYR A 56 0.10 -10.14 -16.15
N CYS A 57 -0.69 -10.43 -15.11
CA CYS A 57 -1.88 -11.26 -15.21
C CYS A 57 -2.96 -10.63 -16.10
N SER A 58 -3.20 -9.32 -16.00
CA SER A 58 -4.16 -8.61 -16.86
C SER A 58 -3.76 -8.69 -18.33
N LYS A 59 -2.46 -8.59 -18.64
CA LYS A 59 -1.93 -8.77 -20.00
C LYS A 59 -2.17 -10.19 -20.53
N LEU A 60 -1.93 -11.21 -19.69
CA LEU A 60 -2.17 -12.62 -20.06
C LEU A 60 -3.65 -12.92 -20.29
N LEU A 61 -4.52 -12.40 -19.43
CA LEU A 61 -5.97 -12.66 -19.46
C LEU A 61 -6.72 -11.75 -20.44
N LYS A 62 -6.03 -10.85 -21.16
CA LYS A 62 -6.61 -9.82 -22.04
C LYS A 62 -7.71 -9.01 -21.35
N ILE A 63 -7.52 -8.73 -20.05
CA ILE A 63 -8.46 -7.93 -19.26
C ILE A 63 -8.34 -6.48 -19.74
N ASP A 64 -9.49 -5.85 -19.95
CA ASP A 64 -9.62 -4.47 -20.42
C ASP A 64 -8.92 -3.45 -19.51
N ALA A 65 -8.76 -2.22 -20.03
CA ALA A 65 -8.05 -1.11 -19.40
C ALA A 65 -8.44 -0.80 -17.93
N TRP A 66 -9.62 -1.24 -17.48
CA TRP A 66 -10.04 -1.16 -16.09
C TRP A 66 -9.14 -1.94 -15.12
N GLY A 67 -8.56 -3.05 -15.54
CA GLY A 67 -7.61 -3.83 -14.73
C GLY A 67 -6.34 -3.05 -14.37
N LEU A 68 -5.91 -2.11 -15.23
CA LEU A 68 -4.75 -1.25 -14.99
C LEU A 68 -4.98 -0.25 -13.85
N TYR A 69 -6.20 0.24 -13.66
CA TYR A 69 -6.53 1.18 -12.57
C TYR A 69 -6.80 0.48 -11.24
N LEU A 70 -7.36 -0.73 -11.28
CA LEU A 70 -7.63 -1.53 -10.09
C LEU A 70 -6.37 -2.16 -9.49
N ALA A 71 -5.37 -2.50 -10.32
CA ALA A 71 -4.11 -3.08 -9.88
C ALA A 71 -3.40 -2.29 -8.74
N PRO A 72 -3.13 -0.98 -8.88
CA PRO A 72 -2.50 -0.19 -7.82
C PRO A 72 -3.35 -0.09 -6.56
N VAL A 73 -4.68 -0.01 -6.69
CA VAL A 73 -5.58 0.06 -5.52
C VAL A 73 -5.53 -1.24 -4.72
N ILE A 74 -5.68 -2.39 -5.38
CA ILE A 74 -5.66 -3.72 -4.73
C ILE A 74 -4.29 -3.98 -4.09
N ALA A 75 -3.21 -3.68 -4.83
CA ALA A 75 -1.85 -3.85 -4.33
C ALA A 75 -1.59 -3.00 -3.08
N ALA A 76 -1.98 -1.72 -3.10
CA ALA A 76 -1.78 -0.81 -1.99
C ALA A 76 -2.63 -1.21 -0.77
N MET A 77 -3.87 -1.65 -0.97
CA MET A 77 -4.68 -2.22 0.12
C MET A 77 -4.01 -3.45 0.77
N GLY A 78 -3.48 -4.37 -0.05
CA GLY A 78 -2.76 -5.55 0.44
C GLY A 78 -1.48 -5.19 1.21
N ALA A 79 -0.68 -4.28 0.66
CA ALA A 79 0.55 -3.81 1.30
C ALA A 79 0.31 -3.03 2.59
N GLY A 80 -0.72 -2.19 2.63
CA GLY A 80 -1.17 -1.48 3.82
C GLY A 80 -1.68 -2.43 4.89
N TRP A 81 -2.47 -3.45 4.52
CA TRP A 81 -2.90 -4.49 5.45
C TRP A 81 -1.72 -5.25 6.04
N PHE A 82 -0.76 -5.66 5.20
CA PHE A 82 0.46 -6.34 5.65
C PHE A 82 1.23 -5.50 6.67
N TYR A 83 1.38 -4.19 6.40
CA TYR A 83 2.03 -3.27 7.33
C TYR A 83 1.35 -3.26 8.69
N VAL A 84 0.02 -3.06 8.71
CA VAL A 84 -0.77 -2.98 9.94
C VAL A 84 -0.69 -4.29 10.72
N PHE A 85 -0.81 -5.42 10.03
CA PHE A 85 -0.73 -6.74 10.63
C PHE A 85 0.64 -7.00 11.28
N MET A 86 1.72 -6.68 10.57
CA MET A 86 3.08 -6.85 11.09
C MET A 86 3.37 -5.91 12.26
N ALA A 87 2.92 -4.66 12.19
CA ALA A 87 3.03 -3.69 13.28
C ALA A 87 2.31 -4.19 14.55
N GLN A 88 1.05 -4.63 14.43
CA GLN A 88 0.29 -5.18 15.55
C GLN A 88 0.93 -6.44 16.14
N ARG A 89 1.48 -7.31 15.29
CA ARG A 89 2.17 -8.54 15.73
C ARG A 89 3.48 -8.24 16.46
N ALA A 90 4.21 -7.23 16.01
CA ALA A 90 5.42 -6.77 16.69
C ALA A 90 5.09 -6.16 18.06
N ASP A 91 4.03 -5.36 18.16
CA ASP A 91 3.58 -4.80 19.45
C ASP A 91 3.15 -5.89 20.45
N LYS A 92 2.42 -6.91 19.99
CA LYS A 92 2.03 -8.07 20.83
C LYS A 92 3.21 -8.91 21.34
N LYS A 93 4.40 -8.84 20.74
CA LYS A 93 5.59 -9.55 21.21
C LYS A 93 6.38 -8.76 22.26
N ILE A 94 6.16 -7.45 22.34
CA ILE A 94 6.89 -6.54 23.25
C ILE A 94 6.17 -6.42 24.60
N THR A 95 4.88 -6.78 24.66
CA THR A 95 4.06 -6.85 25.89
C THR A 95 4.13 -8.24 26.50
#